data_AF-A0A9D5RUK7-F1
#
_entry.id   AF-A0A9D5RUK7-F1
#
_cell.length_a   1.000
_cell.length_b   1.000
_cell.length_c   1.000
_cell.angle_alpha   90.00
_cell.angle_beta   90.00
_cell.angle_gamma   90.00
#
_symmetry.space_group_name_H-M   'P 1'
#
loop_
_entity.id
_entity.type
_entity.pdbx_description
1 polymer ?
#
loop_
_entity_poly.entity_id
_entity_poly.type
_entity_poly.pdbx_seq_one_letter_code
_entity_poly.pdbx_strand_id
1 'polypeptide(L)'
;MNKTLFFDVETNNLSNDRICQLAVIYEEDGKEVFADSWYINPQSPFSKRTIAVHGITEEMVKDAPIFPDVFQKIRSLFETSLVVGHNTRFDLNVLDKVLQYYDIHMDAVSYADTMKLASWLPGCPDSRKLNELCGYYGISLNQHHDAMCDTRACCDLYHLAEKYIPDISSQEETYWFGTARLKADENELGKALFDLDGILFGISSDGNVDSSELQAIRRWREDHEHQIKYEEFKEVFLIIDHILKTESIDEWAPLMIHKMACEHKGKKYADTTIALNTLKGMLSGILADSEIGEDEMISLRTWMHENESLRGNYPFDGIFEAIEKVMADGKIKERVSGQFIKQYLDLDHDSYDCCITKLQSCYDTFDKLVKT
;
A
#
# COMPACT_ATOMS: atom_id res chain seq x y z
N MET A 1 9.75 -25.84 0.33
CA MET A 1 11.07 -25.23 0.44
C MET A 1 10.86 -23.79 0.83
N ASN A 2 10.67 -23.58 2.13
CA ASN A 2 10.55 -22.25 2.71
C ASN A 2 11.96 -21.67 2.74
N LYS A 3 12.10 -20.42 2.30
CA LYS A 3 13.36 -19.70 2.20
C LYS A 3 13.30 -18.52 3.15
N THR A 4 14.22 -18.46 4.10
CA THR A 4 14.23 -17.43 5.14
C THR A 4 15.60 -16.76 5.17
N LEU A 5 15.61 -15.43 5.13
CA LEU A 5 16.83 -14.62 5.21
C LEU A 5 16.75 -13.74 6.47
N PHE A 6 17.45 -14.17 7.52
CA PHE A 6 17.67 -13.33 8.69
C PHE A 6 18.75 -12.29 8.35
N PHE A 7 18.56 -11.03 8.72
CA PHE A 7 19.57 -9.98 8.56
C PHE A 7 19.52 -8.91 9.66
N ASP A 8 20.63 -8.21 9.83
CA ASP A 8 20.83 -7.09 10.76
C ASP A 8 21.89 -6.13 10.17
N VAL A 9 21.81 -4.83 10.48
CA VAL A 9 22.73 -3.80 9.96
C VAL A 9 23.14 -2.75 10.99
N GLU A 10 24.45 -2.53 11.12
CA GLU A 10 25.01 -1.44 11.94
C GLU A 10 25.30 -0.20 11.09
N THR A 11 25.01 1.00 11.62
CA THR A 11 25.10 2.27 10.89
C THR A 11 26.23 3.18 11.40
N ASN A 12 27.05 3.73 10.50
CA ASN A 12 28.14 4.62 10.90
C ASN A 12 27.68 6.02 11.30
N ASN A 13 26.42 6.42 11.05
CA ASN A 13 25.95 7.78 11.28
C ASN A 13 24.49 7.81 11.80
N LEU A 14 24.07 8.99 12.29
CA LEU A 14 22.73 9.19 12.89
C LEU A 14 21.62 9.55 11.88
N SER A 15 21.96 9.68 10.59
CA SER A 15 20.97 9.75 9.50
C SER A 15 20.46 8.36 9.12
N ASN A 16 21.20 7.31 9.52
CA ASN A 16 20.95 5.92 9.22
C ASN A 16 20.76 5.70 7.71
N ASP A 17 21.61 6.35 6.91
CA ASP A 17 21.60 6.31 5.43
C ASP A 17 22.83 5.58 4.85
N ARG A 18 23.65 4.98 5.72
CA ARG A 18 24.87 4.21 5.40
C ARG A 18 25.05 3.09 6.42
N ILE A 19 25.62 1.98 5.96
CA ILE A 19 25.88 0.75 6.72
C ILE A 19 27.39 0.56 6.85
N CYS A 20 27.88 0.16 8.03
CA CYS A 20 29.28 -0.19 8.29
C CYS A 20 29.50 -1.67 8.66
N GLN A 21 28.46 -2.40 9.05
CA GLN A 21 28.46 -3.87 9.07
C GLN A 21 27.08 -4.38 8.65
N LEU A 22 27.07 -5.44 7.85
CA LEU A 22 25.87 -6.19 7.49
C LEU A 22 26.11 -7.67 7.79
N ALA A 23 25.09 -8.35 8.31
CA ALA A 23 25.11 -9.80 8.50
C ALA A 23 23.89 -10.45 7.86
N VAL A 24 24.04 -11.70 7.43
CA VAL A 24 22.93 -12.55 6.99
C VAL A 24 23.08 -13.99 7.48
N ILE A 25 21.94 -14.62 7.75
CA ILE A 25 21.79 -16.08 7.84
C ILE A 25 20.68 -16.47 6.87
N TYR A 26 20.98 -17.38 5.95
CA TYR A 26 20.06 -17.88 4.95
C TYR A 26 19.73 -19.36 5.23
N GLU A 27 18.44 -19.65 5.32
CA GLU A 27 17.91 -20.99 5.58
C GLU A 27 17.01 -21.52 4.46
N GLU A 28 17.07 -22.83 4.24
CA GLU A 28 16.10 -23.59 3.43
C GLU A 28 15.45 -24.68 4.29
N ASP A 29 14.12 -24.65 4.41
CA ASP A 29 13.31 -25.56 5.25
C ASP A 29 13.84 -25.68 6.70
N GLY A 30 14.09 -24.53 7.34
CA GLY A 30 14.49 -24.40 8.75
C GLY A 30 15.92 -24.85 9.06
N LYS A 31 16.84 -24.71 8.10
CA LYS A 31 18.26 -25.11 8.22
C LYS A 31 19.16 -24.10 7.53
N GLU A 32 20.19 -23.65 8.24
CA GLU A 32 21.26 -22.83 7.67
C GLU A 32 21.92 -23.50 6.44
N VAL A 33 21.87 -22.79 5.32
CA VAL A 33 22.58 -23.12 4.07
C VAL A 33 23.77 -22.19 3.88
N PHE A 34 23.68 -20.94 4.35
CA PHE A 34 24.72 -19.93 4.24
C PHE A 34 24.60 -18.90 5.39
N ALA A 35 25.73 -18.50 5.96
CA ALA A 35 25.80 -17.38 6.90
C ALA A 35 27.14 -16.66 6.72
N ASP A 36 27.12 -15.32 6.66
CA ASP A 36 28.31 -14.48 6.47
C ASP A 36 28.04 -13.06 7.01
N SER A 37 29.10 -12.32 7.32
CA SER A 37 29.01 -10.92 7.73
C SER A 37 30.19 -10.11 7.20
N TRP A 38 29.89 -8.91 6.72
CA TRP A 38 30.86 -8.03 6.11
C TRP A 38 30.88 -6.70 6.85
N TYR A 39 32.07 -6.30 7.28
CA TYR A 39 32.35 -4.87 7.41
C TYR A 39 32.27 -4.22 6.03
N ILE A 40 31.72 -3.02 6.00
CA ILE A 40 31.46 -2.25 4.78
C ILE A 40 32.08 -0.87 4.96
N ASN A 41 32.78 -0.37 3.94
CA ASN A 41 33.19 1.02 3.90
C ASN A 41 31.96 1.89 3.52
N PRO A 42 31.44 2.74 4.43
CA PRO A 42 30.24 3.53 4.16
C PRO A 42 30.49 4.76 3.28
N GLN A 43 31.76 5.04 2.94
CA GLN A 43 32.21 6.24 2.22
C GLN A 43 31.71 7.56 2.86
N SER A 44 31.55 7.54 4.19
CA SER A 44 30.93 8.59 5.00
C SER A 44 31.61 8.66 6.37
N PRO A 45 31.77 9.86 6.97
CA PRO A 45 32.29 10.01 8.32
C PRO A 45 31.49 9.22 9.36
N PHE A 46 32.16 8.79 10.42
CA PHE A 46 31.54 8.08 11.55
C PHE A 46 31.04 9.02 12.66
N SER A 47 29.89 8.69 13.24
CA SER A 47 29.35 9.32 14.44
C SER A 47 29.94 8.70 15.70
N LYS A 48 30.46 9.54 16.60
CA LYS A 48 30.90 9.09 17.94
C LYS A 48 29.80 8.39 18.75
N ARG A 49 28.52 8.64 18.43
CA ARG A 49 27.39 7.99 19.11
C ARG A 49 27.12 6.57 18.61
N THR A 50 27.37 6.26 17.33
CA THR A 50 27.21 4.89 16.82
C THR A 50 28.45 4.04 17.12
N ILE A 51 29.66 4.62 17.02
CA ILE A 51 30.90 4.00 17.54
C ILE A 51 30.74 3.57 19.02
N ALA A 52 30.06 4.38 19.84
CA ALA A 52 29.80 4.06 21.26
C ALA A 52 28.73 2.98 21.50
N VAL A 53 28.07 2.48 20.44
CA VAL A 53 27.11 1.38 20.46
C VAL A 53 27.78 0.11 19.93
N HIS A 54 28.22 0.11 18.68
CA HIS A 54 28.73 -1.06 17.95
C HIS A 54 30.26 -1.26 18.01
N GLY A 55 31.02 -0.29 18.53
CA GLY A 55 32.49 -0.33 18.60
C GLY A 55 33.23 -0.14 17.26
N ILE A 56 32.63 -0.51 16.12
CA ILE A 56 33.15 -0.33 14.75
C ILE A 56 33.65 1.12 14.54
N THR A 57 34.83 1.28 13.93
CA THR A 57 35.42 2.59 13.59
C THR A 57 35.76 2.71 12.11
N GLU A 58 35.90 3.95 11.63
CA GLU A 58 36.32 4.27 10.26
C GLU A 58 37.64 3.56 9.87
N GLU A 59 38.60 3.49 10.79
CA GLU A 59 39.89 2.82 10.58
C GLU A 59 39.78 1.29 10.43
N MET A 60 38.74 0.66 11.04
CA MET A 60 38.47 -0.77 10.89
C MET A 60 37.88 -1.13 9.52
N VAL A 61 37.15 -0.19 8.89
CA VAL A 61 36.40 -0.45 7.65
C VAL A 61 36.98 0.24 6.41
N LYS A 62 38.06 1.04 6.54
CA LYS A 62 38.63 1.83 5.45
C LYS A 62 39.00 1.00 4.21
N ASP A 63 39.52 -0.21 4.42
CA ASP A 63 39.97 -1.16 3.39
C ASP A 63 38.90 -2.24 3.08
N ALA A 64 37.70 -2.11 3.67
CA ALA A 64 36.58 -3.02 3.46
C ALA A 64 35.83 -2.72 2.14
N PRO A 65 35.10 -3.68 1.55
CA PRO A 65 34.29 -3.45 0.36
C PRO A 65 33.24 -2.36 0.56
N ILE A 66 32.82 -1.70 -0.52
CA ILE A 66 31.66 -0.78 -0.46
C ILE A 66 30.36 -1.59 -0.53
N PHE A 67 29.24 -0.99 -0.10
CA PHE A 67 27.95 -1.69 -0.03
C PHE A 67 27.54 -2.41 -1.34
N PRO A 68 27.68 -1.84 -2.55
CA PRO A 68 27.36 -2.54 -3.80
C PRO A 68 28.10 -3.88 -3.98
N ASP A 69 29.40 -3.94 -3.63
CA ASP A 69 30.23 -5.15 -3.76
C ASP A 69 29.79 -6.29 -2.80
N VAL A 70 29.11 -5.93 -1.72
CA VAL A 70 28.49 -6.89 -0.78
C VAL A 70 27.09 -7.24 -1.25
N PHE A 71 26.25 -6.22 -1.50
CA PHE A 71 24.84 -6.40 -1.84
C PHE A 71 24.65 -7.21 -3.13
N GLN A 72 25.51 -7.06 -4.14
CA GLN A 72 25.45 -7.85 -5.38
C GLN A 72 25.50 -9.38 -5.12
N LYS A 73 26.12 -9.83 -4.03
CA LYS A 73 26.24 -11.26 -3.67
C LYS A 73 24.97 -11.82 -3.02
N ILE A 74 24.24 -10.98 -2.29
CA ILE A 74 23.12 -11.37 -1.41
C ILE A 74 21.76 -10.86 -1.86
N ARG A 75 21.69 -9.93 -2.82
CA ARG A 75 20.46 -9.34 -3.37
C ARG A 75 19.38 -10.39 -3.66
N SER A 76 19.75 -11.44 -4.38
CA SER A 76 18.83 -12.52 -4.77
C SER A 76 18.25 -13.31 -3.60
N LEU A 77 18.91 -13.29 -2.42
CA LEU A 77 18.37 -13.90 -1.20
C LEU A 77 17.20 -13.05 -0.67
N PHE A 78 17.33 -11.72 -0.63
CA PHE A 78 16.24 -10.82 -0.24
C PHE A 78 15.07 -10.91 -1.23
N GLU A 79 15.35 -11.01 -2.53
CA GLU A 79 14.33 -11.10 -3.59
C GLU A 79 13.59 -12.45 -3.65
N THR A 80 14.04 -13.49 -2.94
CA THR A 80 13.47 -14.86 -3.04
C THR A 80 13.21 -15.54 -1.70
N SER A 81 13.21 -14.79 -0.59
CA SER A 81 13.03 -15.31 0.78
C SER A 81 12.10 -14.41 1.60
N LEU A 82 11.50 -14.97 2.65
CA LEU A 82 10.99 -14.19 3.76
C LEU A 82 12.16 -13.51 4.47
N VAL A 83 12.17 -12.18 4.55
CA VAL A 83 13.20 -11.40 5.23
C VAL A 83 12.86 -11.26 6.72
N VAL A 84 13.75 -11.64 7.63
CA VAL A 84 13.48 -11.62 9.08
C VAL A 84 14.53 -10.79 9.79
N GLY A 85 14.08 -10.01 10.77
CA GLY A 85 14.93 -9.21 11.65
C GLY A 85 14.29 -8.98 13.01
N HIS A 86 14.87 -8.06 13.78
CA HIS A 86 14.35 -7.64 15.07
C HIS A 86 14.11 -6.13 15.06
N ASN A 87 12.84 -5.69 15.12
CA ASN A 87 12.44 -4.34 14.72
C ASN A 87 12.75 -4.06 13.23
N THR A 88 12.65 -5.11 12.39
CA THR A 88 13.11 -5.24 10.98
C THR A 88 12.81 -4.04 10.07
N ARG A 89 11.72 -3.31 10.34
CA ARG A 89 11.35 -2.11 9.58
C ARG A 89 12.36 -0.96 9.75
N PHE A 90 13.16 -0.96 10.82
CA PHE A 90 14.33 -0.09 10.94
C PHE A 90 15.38 -0.44 9.90
N ASP A 91 15.80 -1.70 9.85
CA ASP A 91 16.88 -2.21 8.99
C ASP A 91 16.53 -2.10 7.51
N LEU A 92 15.27 -2.38 7.16
CA LEU A 92 14.74 -2.15 5.82
C LEU A 92 14.73 -0.67 5.44
N ASN A 93 14.43 0.25 6.38
CA ASN A 93 14.55 1.70 6.15
C ASN A 93 16.01 2.18 6.04
N VAL A 94 16.97 1.49 6.63
CA VAL A 94 18.41 1.74 6.40
C VAL A 94 18.79 1.27 5.01
N LEU A 95 18.44 0.03 4.68
CA LEU A 95 18.69 -0.60 3.38
C LEU A 95 18.12 0.23 2.23
N ASP A 96 16.88 0.70 2.32
CA ASP A 96 16.23 1.57 1.32
C ASP A 96 17.04 2.85 1.04
N LYS A 97 17.44 3.58 2.09
CA LYS A 97 18.27 4.79 1.92
C LYS A 97 19.62 4.49 1.27
N VAL A 98 20.23 3.36 1.59
CA VAL A 98 21.53 2.95 1.01
C VAL A 98 21.36 2.55 -0.46
N LEU A 99 20.32 1.79 -0.79
CA LEU A 99 19.96 1.44 -2.16
C LEU A 99 19.72 2.70 -3.00
N GLN A 100 18.92 3.64 -2.48
CA GLN A 100 18.70 4.95 -3.12
C GLN A 100 19.99 5.77 -3.26
N TYR A 101 20.93 5.72 -2.31
CA TYR A 101 22.20 6.45 -2.42
C TYR A 101 23.10 5.89 -3.54
N TYR A 102 23.13 4.57 -3.71
CA TYR A 102 23.88 3.91 -4.79
C TYR A 102 23.08 3.75 -6.10
N ASP A 103 21.87 4.29 -6.17
CA ASP A 103 20.91 4.21 -7.29
C ASP A 103 20.60 2.75 -7.73
N ILE A 104 20.54 1.85 -6.74
CA ILE A 104 20.23 0.42 -6.93
C ILE A 104 18.72 0.23 -6.81
N HIS A 105 18.05 -0.11 -7.91
CA HIS A 105 16.63 -0.45 -7.89
C HIS A 105 16.36 -1.79 -7.19
N MET A 106 15.32 -1.84 -6.37
CA MET A 106 14.76 -3.02 -5.71
C MET A 106 13.26 -2.78 -5.54
N ASP A 107 12.43 -3.81 -5.65
CA ASP A 107 10.96 -3.65 -5.68
C ASP A 107 10.34 -3.74 -4.28
N ALA A 108 9.97 -4.94 -3.85
CA ALA A 108 9.40 -5.21 -2.55
C ALA A 108 9.87 -6.57 -2.00
N VAL A 109 9.77 -6.74 -0.69
CA VAL A 109 10.05 -8.01 0.01
C VAL A 109 8.93 -8.36 0.99
N SER A 110 8.65 -9.65 1.15
CA SER A 110 7.95 -10.13 2.34
C SER A 110 8.91 -10.08 3.52
N TYR A 111 8.45 -9.58 4.67
CA TYR A 111 9.25 -9.51 5.89
C TYR A 111 8.46 -9.87 7.15
N ALA A 112 9.17 -10.38 8.15
CA ALA A 112 8.64 -10.59 9.49
C ALA A 112 9.53 -9.91 10.56
N ASP A 113 8.95 -9.61 11.71
CA ASP A 113 9.59 -8.86 12.79
C ASP A 113 9.50 -9.62 14.12
N THR A 114 10.64 -10.14 14.58
CA THR A 114 10.71 -10.91 15.83
C THR A 114 10.32 -10.10 17.07
N MET A 115 10.41 -8.76 17.05
CA MET A 115 9.89 -7.90 18.13
C MET A 115 8.35 -7.93 18.20
N LYS A 116 7.67 -8.10 17.06
CA LYS A 116 6.21 -8.30 17.00
C LYS A 116 5.85 -9.74 17.36
N LEU A 117 6.51 -10.72 16.74
CA LEU A 117 6.28 -12.15 16.95
C LEU A 117 6.48 -12.56 18.43
N ALA A 118 7.41 -11.91 19.15
CA ALA A 118 7.62 -12.14 20.57
C ALA A 118 6.37 -11.98 21.44
N SER A 119 5.36 -11.20 21.00
CA SER A 119 4.09 -11.05 21.72
C SER A 119 3.27 -12.34 21.85
N TRP A 120 3.52 -13.32 20.98
CA TRP A 120 2.91 -14.65 21.05
C TRP A 120 3.64 -15.61 22.01
N LEU A 121 4.83 -15.24 22.48
CA LEU A 121 5.63 -16.09 23.36
C LEU A 121 5.10 -16.06 24.80
N PRO A 122 5.07 -17.22 25.50
CA PRO A 122 4.59 -17.28 26.87
C PRO A 122 5.48 -16.43 27.79
N GLY A 123 4.84 -15.56 28.58
CA GLY A 123 5.53 -14.70 29.55
C GLY A 123 6.31 -13.52 28.95
N CYS A 124 6.09 -13.15 27.68
CA CYS A 124 6.79 -12.05 27.01
C CYS A 124 6.87 -10.78 27.90
N PRO A 125 8.08 -10.28 28.21
CA PRO A 125 8.26 -9.00 28.89
C PRO A 125 7.63 -7.83 28.14
N ASP A 126 7.26 -6.77 28.87
CA ASP A 126 6.77 -5.51 28.29
C ASP A 126 7.82 -4.86 27.38
N SER A 127 9.10 -4.95 27.76
CA SER A 127 10.21 -4.50 26.92
C SER A 127 10.66 -5.61 25.98
N ARG A 128 10.33 -5.46 24.70
CA ARG A 128 10.60 -6.46 23.66
C ARG A 128 11.94 -6.28 22.94
N LYS A 129 12.93 -5.63 23.57
CA LYS A 129 14.27 -5.49 22.98
C LYS A 129 14.96 -6.85 22.90
N LEU A 130 15.72 -7.09 21.83
CA LEU A 130 16.43 -8.35 21.60
C LEU A 130 17.21 -8.84 22.82
N ASN A 131 18.01 -7.98 23.45
CA ASN A 131 18.81 -8.34 24.62
C ASN A 131 17.97 -8.75 25.86
N GLU A 132 16.81 -8.11 26.08
CA GLU A 132 15.90 -8.42 27.19
C GLU A 132 15.10 -9.71 26.90
N LEU A 133 14.66 -9.91 25.66
CA LEU A 133 14.01 -11.15 25.23
C LEU A 133 14.98 -12.34 25.28
N CYS A 134 16.22 -12.19 24.80
CA CYS A 134 17.22 -13.25 24.85
C CYS A 134 17.58 -13.62 26.29
N GLY A 135 17.75 -12.64 27.17
CA GLY A 135 17.98 -12.87 28.60
C GLY A 135 16.80 -13.56 29.30
N TYR A 136 15.56 -13.31 28.87
CA TYR A 136 14.37 -13.96 29.41
C TYR A 136 14.19 -15.40 28.91
N TYR A 137 14.36 -15.63 27.60
CA TYR A 137 14.15 -16.94 26.96
C TYR A 137 15.38 -17.86 26.95
N GLY A 138 16.55 -17.38 27.42
CA GLY A 138 17.79 -18.15 27.46
C GLY A 138 18.50 -18.29 26.11
N ILE A 139 18.23 -17.38 25.16
CA ILE A 139 18.89 -17.31 23.85
C ILE A 139 20.27 -16.68 24.00
N SER A 140 21.26 -17.18 23.27
CA SER A 140 22.65 -16.73 23.36
C SER A 140 22.87 -15.41 22.62
N LEU A 141 23.16 -14.33 23.37
CA LEU A 141 23.59 -13.04 22.83
C LEU A 141 24.98 -12.71 23.38
N ASN A 142 26.03 -13.13 22.66
CA ASN A 142 27.42 -13.07 23.14
C ASN A 142 28.03 -11.66 23.08
N GLN A 143 27.71 -10.92 22.03
CA GLN A 143 28.05 -9.51 21.85
C GLN A 143 26.82 -8.84 21.23
N HIS A 144 26.17 -7.95 21.98
CA HIS A 144 25.11 -7.10 21.44
C HIS A 144 25.75 -5.91 20.72
N HIS A 145 25.14 -5.46 19.62
CA HIS A 145 25.73 -4.53 18.65
C HIS A 145 26.93 -5.15 17.91
N ASP A 146 26.75 -6.40 17.48
CA ASP A 146 27.47 -7.04 16.38
C ASP A 146 26.43 -7.72 15.50
N ALA A 147 26.36 -7.31 14.23
CA ALA A 147 25.25 -7.70 13.36
C ALA A 147 25.10 -9.23 13.22
N MET A 148 26.18 -10.02 13.27
CA MET A 148 26.09 -11.48 13.19
C MET A 148 25.56 -12.10 14.50
N CYS A 149 25.98 -11.59 15.66
CA CYS A 149 25.44 -12.00 16.95
C CYS A 149 23.95 -11.65 17.09
N ASP A 150 23.55 -10.44 16.69
CA ASP A 150 22.15 -10.00 16.74
C ASP A 150 21.29 -10.73 15.67
N THR A 151 21.79 -10.95 14.45
CA THR A 151 21.12 -11.81 13.44
C THR A 151 20.93 -13.25 13.95
N ARG A 152 21.92 -13.82 14.64
CA ARG A 152 21.83 -15.17 15.22
C ARG A 152 20.78 -15.25 16.32
N ALA A 153 20.77 -14.28 17.23
CA ALA A 153 19.79 -14.19 18.30
C ALA A 153 18.36 -13.95 17.75
N CYS A 154 18.22 -13.19 16.67
CA CYS A 154 16.97 -13.03 15.93
C CYS A 154 16.49 -14.36 15.31
N CYS A 155 17.39 -15.13 14.68
CA CYS A 155 17.09 -16.45 14.12
C CYS A 155 16.58 -17.42 15.21
N ASP A 156 17.29 -17.54 16.34
CA ASP A 156 16.85 -18.36 17.49
C ASP A 156 15.47 -17.91 18.05
N LEU A 157 15.20 -16.60 18.06
CA LEU A 157 13.94 -16.03 18.54
C LEU A 157 12.76 -16.27 17.57
N TYR A 158 13.00 -16.21 16.26
CA TYR A 158 12.02 -16.59 15.23
C TYR A 158 11.68 -18.08 15.33
N HIS A 159 12.70 -18.94 15.39
CA HIS A 159 12.54 -20.37 15.61
C HIS A 159 11.83 -20.69 16.92
N LEU A 160 11.94 -19.84 17.94
CA LEU A 160 11.13 -19.97 19.16
C LEU A 160 9.68 -19.56 18.94
N ALA A 161 9.41 -18.47 18.22
CA ALA A 161 8.06 -17.97 17.92
C ALA A 161 7.23 -18.92 17.04
N GLU A 162 7.84 -19.55 16.03
CA GLU A 162 7.18 -20.54 15.16
C GLU A 162 6.53 -21.69 15.96
N LYS A 163 7.09 -22.04 17.12
CA LYS A 163 6.56 -23.10 18.00
C LYS A 163 5.25 -22.72 18.73
N TYR A 164 4.87 -21.44 18.73
CA TYR A 164 3.70 -20.90 19.44
C TYR A 164 2.67 -20.23 18.51
N ILE A 165 3.05 -19.87 17.29
CA ILE A 165 2.17 -19.21 16.31
C ILE A 165 1.63 -20.28 15.34
N PRO A 166 0.32 -20.59 15.33
CA PRO A 166 -0.24 -21.69 14.53
C PRO A 166 -0.07 -21.55 13.01
N ASP A 167 0.05 -20.31 12.53
CA ASP A 167 0.40 -19.95 11.17
C ASP A 167 1.27 -18.68 11.22
N ILE A 168 2.59 -18.86 11.14
CA ILE A 168 3.54 -17.73 11.16
C ILE A 168 3.53 -16.93 9.86
N SER A 169 3.06 -17.50 8.74
CA SER A 169 2.95 -16.77 7.46
C SER A 169 1.86 -15.70 7.49
N SER A 170 0.84 -15.87 8.34
CA SER A 170 -0.16 -14.84 8.65
C SER A 170 0.42 -13.58 9.33
N GLN A 171 1.69 -13.59 9.72
CA GLN A 171 2.40 -12.48 10.38
C GLN A 171 3.44 -11.81 9.46
N GLU A 172 3.45 -12.16 8.17
CA GLU A 172 4.26 -11.52 7.14
C GLU A 172 3.67 -10.16 6.71
N GLU A 173 4.54 -9.18 6.47
CA GLU A 173 4.21 -7.85 5.97
C GLU A 173 5.02 -7.56 4.69
N THR A 174 4.51 -6.71 3.80
CA THR A 174 5.28 -6.28 2.61
C THR A 174 6.01 -4.97 2.87
N TYR A 175 7.32 -4.93 2.62
CA TYR A 175 8.11 -3.70 2.58
C TYR A 175 8.38 -3.29 1.13
N TRP A 176 8.09 -2.04 0.78
CA TRP A 176 8.27 -1.46 -0.55
C TRP A 176 9.45 -0.48 -0.54
N PHE A 177 10.42 -0.69 -1.42
CA PHE A 177 11.61 0.16 -1.54
C PHE A 177 11.34 1.39 -2.43
N GLY A 178 12.21 2.40 -2.35
CA GLY A 178 12.17 3.61 -3.16
C GLY A 178 11.06 4.62 -2.81
N THR A 179 10.17 4.28 -1.87
CA THR A 179 8.98 5.07 -1.51
C THR A 179 9.29 6.53 -1.17
N ALA A 180 10.42 6.81 -0.53
CA ALA A 180 10.84 8.18 -0.17
C ALA A 180 11.13 9.12 -1.36
N ARG A 181 11.30 8.60 -2.60
CA ARG A 181 11.37 9.39 -3.84
C ARG A 181 10.05 9.43 -4.61
N LEU A 182 9.12 8.57 -4.25
CA LEU A 182 7.89 8.30 -4.98
C LEU A 182 6.72 9.06 -4.36
N LYS A 183 6.54 10.31 -4.79
CA LYS A 183 5.19 10.79 -5.08
C LYS A 183 4.67 9.99 -6.28
N ALA A 184 3.37 9.70 -6.30
CA ALA A 184 2.72 9.32 -7.55
C ALA A 184 2.82 10.48 -8.57
N ASP A 185 2.71 10.20 -9.87
CA ASP A 185 2.36 11.28 -10.80
C ASP A 185 0.97 11.78 -10.37
N GLU A 186 0.84 13.09 -10.09
CA GLU A 186 -0.43 13.71 -9.71
C GLU A 186 -1.53 13.43 -10.77
N ASN A 187 -1.14 13.18 -12.02
CA ASN A 187 -2.04 12.78 -13.10
C ASN A 187 -2.43 11.29 -13.08
N GLU A 188 -1.59 10.40 -12.53
CA GLU A 188 -1.87 8.96 -12.41
C GLU A 188 -2.74 8.69 -11.18
N LEU A 189 -2.34 9.23 -10.03
CA LEU A 189 -3.12 9.22 -8.79
C LEU A 189 -4.49 9.86 -8.98
N GLY A 190 -4.56 11.04 -9.61
CA GLY A 190 -5.84 11.70 -9.90
C GLY A 190 -6.76 10.85 -10.78
N LYS A 191 -6.23 10.16 -11.81
CA LYS A 191 -7.01 9.26 -12.66
C LYS A 191 -7.57 8.07 -11.88
N ALA A 192 -6.72 7.37 -11.12
CA ALA A 192 -7.10 6.23 -10.31
C ALA A 192 -8.20 6.63 -9.29
N LEU A 193 -8.03 7.77 -8.62
CA LEU A 193 -9.00 8.31 -7.68
C LEU A 193 -10.35 8.66 -8.34
N PHE A 194 -10.37 9.24 -9.55
CA PHE A 194 -11.65 9.52 -10.24
C PHE A 194 -12.35 8.26 -10.78
N ASP A 195 -11.60 7.21 -11.11
CA ASP A 195 -12.17 5.91 -11.48
C ASP A 195 -12.85 5.26 -10.27
N LEU A 196 -12.16 5.21 -9.12
CA LEU A 196 -12.71 4.70 -7.87
C LEU A 196 -13.89 5.54 -7.33
N ASP A 197 -13.79 6.87 -7.39
CA ASP A 197 -14.88 7.81 -7.08
C ASP A 197 -16.14 7.48 -7.88
N GLY A 198 -15.95 7.25 -9.19
CA GLY A 198 -16.98 6.81 -10.11
C GLY A 198 -17.64 5.49 -9.71
N ILE A 199 -16.82 4.46 -9.45
CA ILE A 199 -17.28 3.13 -9.02
C ILE A 199 -18.08 3.24 -7.70
N LEU A 200 -17.52 3.90 -6.68
CA LEU A 200 -18.14 4.02 -5.37
C LEU A 200 -19.43 4.85 -5.42
N PHE A 201 -19.50 5.92 -6.20
CA PHE A 201 -20.71 6.70 -6.37
C PHE A 201 -21.82 5.88 -7.06
N GLY A 202 -21.48 5.12 -8.12
CA GLY A 202 -22.42 4.24 -8.81
C GLY A 202 -23.08 3.25 -7.84
N ILE A 203 -22.26 2.48 -7.11
CA ILE A 203 -22.71 1.50 -6.11
C ILE A 203 -23.51 2.16 -4.97
N SER A 204 -23.12 3.37 -4.56
CA SER A 204 -23.84 4.10 -3.48
C SER A 204 -25.19 4.68 -3.91
N SER A 205 -25.63 4.49 -5.17
CA SER A 205 -26.81 5.17 -5.73
C SER A 205 -28.15 4.51 -5.41
N ASP A 206 -28.19 3.20 -5.10
CA ASP A 206 -29.40 2.50 -4.63
C ASP A 206 -29.38 2.22 -3.11
N GLY A 207 -28.20 2.22 -2.50
CA GLY A 207 -27.97 1.99 -1.07
C GLY A 207 -27.73 0.53 -0.65
N ASN A 208 -27.55 -0.41 -1.59
CA ASN A 208 -27.27 -1.83 -1.32
C ASN A 208 -26.02 -2.28 -2.09
N VAL A 209 -25.10 -3.00 -1.45
CA VAL A 209 -23.90 -3.50 -2.13
C VAL A 209 -24.06 -4.97 -2.50
N ASP A 210 -23.89 -5.29 -3.78
CA ASP A 210 -23.98 -6.64 -4.34
C ASP A 210 -22.60 -7.31 -4.56
N SER A 211 -22.62 -8.61 -4.88
CA SER A 211 -21.41 -9.42 -5.11
C SER A 211 -20.62 -9.05 -6.37
N SER A 212 -21.27 -8.48 -7.37
CA SER A 212 -20.71 -7.98 -8.63
C SER A 212 -20.00 -6.64 -8.41
N GLU A 213 -20.59 -5.79 -7.58
CA GLU A 213 -20.08 -4.49 -7.17
C GLU A 213 -18.86 -4.62 -6.25
N LEU A 214 -18.91 -5.51 -5.25
CA LEU A 214 -17.72 -5.90 -4.48
C LEU A 214 -16.63 -6.47 -5.39
N GLN A 215 -16.98 -7.16 -6.48
CA GLN A 215 -15.99 -7.63 -7.45
C GLN A 215 -15.40 -6.49 -8.31
N ALA A 216 -16.16 -5.43 -8.61
CA ALA A 216 -15.61 -4.24 -9.26
C ALA A 216 -14.57 -3.54 -8.35
N ILE A 217 -14.87 -3.37 -7.06
CA ILE A 217 -13.94 -2.80 -6.08
C ILE A 217 -12.70 -3.69 -5.89
N ARG A 218 -12.86 -5.04 -5.86
CA ARG A 218 -11.72 -5.98 -5.80
C ARG A 218 -10.82 -5.87 -7.03
N ARG A 219 -11.38 -5.82 -8.25
CA ARG A 219 -10.59 -5.63 -9.48
C ARG A 219 -9.82 -4.32 -9.46
N TRP A 220 -10.47 -3.21 -9.10
CA TRP A 220 -9.78 -1.92 -8.97
C TRP A 220 -8.59 -2.03 -8.02
N ARG A 221 -8.77 -2.67 -6.85
CA ARG A 221 -7.70 -2.89 -5.86
C ARG A 221 -6.56 -3.74 -6.42
N GLU A 222 -6.87 -4.80 -7.15
CA GLU A 222 -5.90 -5.71 -7.78
C GLU A 222 -5.10 -4.99 -8.87
N ASP A 223 -5.77 -4.28 -9.79
CA ASP A 223 -5.13 -3.51 -10.87
C ASP A 223 -4.20 -2.42 -10.35
N HIS A 224 -4.58 -1.74 -9.25
CA HIS A 224 -3.82 -0.65 -8.63
C HIS A 224 -2.89 -1.12 -7.49
N GLU A 225 -2.78 -2.42 -7.17
CA GLU A 225 -2.01 -2.92 -6.01
C GLU A 225 -0.53 -2.49 -6.06
N HIS A 226 0.05 -2.45 -7.26
CA HIS A 226 1.41 -2.00 -7.52
C HIS A 226 1.69 -0.52 -7.18
N GLN A 227 0.65 0.25 -6.80
CA GLN A 227 0.70 1.66 -6.41
C GLN A 227 0.62 1.85 -4.87
N ILE A 228 0.34 0.82 -4.07
CA ILE A 228 0.29 0.90 -2.59
C ILE A 228 1.60 1.40 -1.93
N LYS A 229 2.70 1.40 -2.69
CA LYS A 229 3.99 2.00 -2.33
C LYS A 229 3.90 3.53 -2.10
N TYR A 230 3.08 4.24 -2.87
CA TYR A 230 2.87 5.69 -2.74
C TYR A 230 2.05 5.98 -1.47
N GLU A 231 2.39 7.02 -0.71
CA GLU A 231 1.70 7.33 0.55
C GLU A 231 0.24 7.71 0.29
N GLU A 232 -0.01 8.46 -0.79
CA GLU A 232 -1.33 8.91 -1.21
C GLU A 232 -2.30 7.76 -1.55
N PHE A 233 -1.78 6.59 -1.97
CA PHE A 233 -2.58 5.40 -2.24
C PHE A 233 -2.85 4.54 -1.00
N LYS A 234 -2.07 4.66 0.09
CA LYS A 234 -2.30 3.86 1.32
C LYS A 234 -3.62 4.24 1.99
N GLU A 235 -3.94 5.53 2.02
CA GLU A 235 -5.24 6.01 2.51
C GLU A 235 -6.40 5.45 1.67
N VAL A 236 -6.25 5.38 0.33
CA VAL A 236 -7.24 4.79 -0.58
C VAL A 236 -7.44 3.29 -0.31
N PHE A 237 -6.34 2.55 -0.16
CA PHE A 237 -6.38 1.11 0.11
C PHE A 237 -7.01 0.78 1.47
N LEU A 238 -6.81 1.61 2.50
CA LEU A 238 -7.50 1.45 3.79
C LEU A 238 -9.03 1.62 3.68
N ILE A 239 -9.51 2.52 2.81
CA ILE A 239 -10.94 2.74 2.57
C ILE A 239 -11.54 1.54 1.83
N ILE A 240 -10.83 1.03 0.82
CA ILE A 240 -11.22 -0.18 0.09
C ILE A 240 -11.23 -1.41 0.98
N ASP A 241 -10.17 -1.63 1.77
CA ASP A 241 -10.05 -2.80 2.66
C ASP A 241 -11.05 -2.76 3.83
N HIS A 242 -11.60 -1.58 4.16
CA HIS A 242 -12.79 -1.47 5.01
C HIS A 242 -14.05 -1.96 4.28
N ILE A 243 -14.37 -1.41 3.10
CA ILE A 243 -15.56 -1.78 2.32
C ILE A 243 -15.57 -3.29 1.99
N LEU A 244 -14.43 -3.84 1.57
CA LEU A 244 -14.28 -5.26 1.21
C LEU A 244 -14.31 -6.23 2.41
N LYS A 245 -14.37 -5.69 3.63
CA LYS A 245 -14.41 -6.41 4.92
C LYS A 245 -15.74 -6.23 5.64
N THR A 246 -16.41 -5.09 5.48
CA THR A 246 -17.79 -4.86 5.97
C THR A 246 -18.85 -5.37 5.00
N GLU A 247 -18.48 -5.53 3.72
CA GLU A 247 -19.40 -5.78 2.60
C GLU A 247 -20.47 -4.66 2.48
N SER A 248 -20.08 -3.44 2.86
CA SER A 248 -20.93 -2.24 2.87
C SER A 248 -20.14 -0.98 2.54
N ILE A 249 -20.74 -0.06 1.77
CA ILE A 249 -20.22 1.30 1.59
C ILE A 249 -20.93 2.23 2.58
N ASP A 250 -20.19 2.71 3.58
CA ASP A 250 -20.67 3.78 4.46
C ASP A 250 -20.68 5.13 3.71
N GLU A 251 -21.62 6.04 4.02
CA GLU A 251 -21.73 7.38 3.39
C GLU A 251 -20.41 8.19 3.35
N TRP A 252 -19.51 7.96 4.32
CA TRP A 252 -18.25 8.70 4.42
C TRP A 252 -17.20 8.26 3.39
N ALA A 253 -17.25 7.02 2.88
CA ALA A 253 -16.19 6.45 2.04
C ALA A 253 -16.18 7.05 0.61
N PRO A 254 -17.33 7.15 -0.12
CA PRO A 254 -17.38 7.87 -1.40
C PRO A 254 -16.98 9.34 -1.22
N LEU A 255 -17.49 10.01 -0.18
CA LEU A 255 -17.17 11.43 0.09
C LEU A 255 -15.68 11.67 0.36
N MET A 256 -14.98 10.69 0.96
CA MET A 256 -13.53 10.75 1.18
C MET A 256 -12.75 10.55 -0.12
N ILE A 257 -13.08 9.53 -0.92
CA ILE A 257 -12.41 9.29 -2.22
C ILE A 257 -12.67 10.44 -3.19
N HIS A 258 -13.92 10.92 -3.31
CA HIS A 258 -14.28 12.10 -4.11
C HIS A 258 -13.42 13.31 -3.73
N LYS A 259 -13.21 13.54 -2.42
CA LYS A 259 -12.34 14.61 -1.92
C LYS A 259 -10.88 14.41 -2.31
N MET A 260 -10.33 13.22 -2.08
CA MET A 260 -8.96 12.91 -2.44
C MET A 260 -8.72 13.12 -3.94
N ALA A 261 -9.67 12.73 -4.78
CA ALA A 261 -9.65 12.98 -6.23
C ALA A 261 -9.65 14.50 -6.54
N CYS A 262 -10.54 15.25 -5.89
CA CYS A 262 -10.64 16.70 -6.01
C CYS A 262 -9.46 17.50 -5.42
N GLU A 263 -8.61 16.89 -4.58
CA GLU A 263 -7.37 17.50 -4.05
C GLU A 263 -6.13 17.13 -4.87
N HIS A 264 -6.08 15.93 -5.45
CA HIS A 264 -5.07 15.53 -6.46
C HIS A 264 -5.44 15.96 -7.88
N LYS A 265 -6.42 16.87 -7.97
CA LYS A 265 -6.85 17.65 -9.11
C LYS A 265 -5.71 18.47 -9.71
N GLY A 266 -4.93 17.86 -10.60
CA GLY A 266 -3.81 18.48 -11.30
C GLY A 266 -4.23 19.76 -12.06
N LYS A 267 -3.30 20.72 -12.19
CA LYS A 267 -3.52 22.09 -12.73
C LYS A 267 -3.87 22.19 -14.24
N LYS A 268 -4.45 21.14 -14.82
CA LYS A 268 -4.52 20.91 -16.27
C LYS A 268 -5.91 20.56 -16.79
N TYR A 269 -6.90 20.50 -15.90
CA TYR A 269 -8.27 20.11 -16.19
C TYR A 269 -9.20 21.35 -16.18
N ALA A 270 -10.47 21.21 -16.61
CA ALA A 270 -11.48 22.29 -16.60
C ALA A 270 -12.89 21.81 -16.17
N ASP A 271 -13.64 22.68 -15.50
CA ASP A 271 -14.84 22.35 -14.67
C ASP A 271 -16.05 21.70 -15.38
N THR A 272 -16.05 21.66 -16.72
CA THR A 272 -17.00 20.84 -17.50
C THR A 272 -16.80 19.35 -17.25
N THR A 273 -15.58 18.93 -16.92
CA THR A 273 -15.14 17.63 -17.41
C THR A 273 -15.25 16.49 -16.36
N ILE A 274 -14.89 16.61 -15.06
CA ILE A 274 -15.06 15.58 -13.97
C ILE A 274 -16.48 15.11 -14.01
N ALA A 275 -17.43 16.02 -14.18
CA ALA A 275 -18.83 15.66 -14.21
C ALA A 275 -19.11 14.59 -15.29
N LEU A 276 -18.45 14.64 -16.46
CA LEU A 276 -18.51 13.56 -17.47
C LEU A 276 -17.75 12.26 -17.05
N ASN A 277 -16.83 12.29 -16.07
CA ASN A 277 -16.18 11.10 -15.47
C ASN A 277 -17.02 10.53 -14.34
N THR A 278 -17.57 11.37 -13.46
CA THR A 278 -18.61 11.01 -12.51
C THR A 278 -19.75 10.34 -13.28
N LEU A 279 -20.17 10.89 -14.43
CA LEU A 279 -21.14 10.26 -15.33
C LEU A 279 -20.66 8.91 -15.90
N LYS A 280 -19.42 8.79 -16.39
CA LYS A 280 -18.85 7.51 -16.84
C LYS A 280 -18.75 6.46 -15.71
N GLY A 281 -18.43 6.91 -14.50
CA GLY A 281 -18.28 6.10 -13.29
C GLY A 281 -19.62 5.62 -12.73
N MET A 282 -20.57 6.55 -12.56
CA MET A 282 -21.98 6.25 -12.32
C MET A 282 -22.49 5.21 -13.30
N LEU A 283 -22.26 5.42 -14.61
CA LEU A 283 -22.63 4.44 -15.63
C LEU A 283 -21.85 3.12 -15.50
N SER A 284 -20.60 3.11 -15.05
CA SER A 284 -19.81 1.88 -14.90
C SER A 284 -20.26 1.05 -13.69
N GLY A 285 -20.70 1.69 -12.60
CA GLY A 285 -21.38 1.05 -11.48
C GLY A 285 -22.76 0.54 -11.87
N ILE A 286 -23.65 1.43 -12.31
CA ILE A 286 -25.03 1.12 -12.75
C ILE A 286 -25.04 0.00 -13.81
N LEU A 287 -24.09 -0.03 -14.75
CA LEU A 287 -24.04 -1.03 -15.83
C LEU A 287 -23.21 -2.28 -15.49
N ALA A 288 -22.81 -2.47 -14.23
CA ALA A 288 -22.04 -3.62 -13.75
C ALA A 288 -22.80 -4.94 -13.92
N ASP A 289 -24.07 -4.98 -13.51
CA ASP A 289 -24.96 -6.13 -13.75
C ASP A 289 -25.57 -6.14 -15.17
N SER A 290 -25.41 -5.04 -15.91
CA SER A 290 -25.92 -4.77 -17.27
C SER A 290 -27.42 -4.50 -17.41
N GLU A 291 -28.12 -4.26 -16.30
CA GLU A 291 -29.47 -3.72 -16.23
C GLU A 291 -29.43 -2.27 -15.69
N ILE A 292 -30.60 -1.68 -15.41
CA ILE A 292 -30.79 -0.36 -14.77
C ILE A 292 -32.17 -0.38 -14.09
N GLY A 293 -32.25 -0.10 -12.80
CA GLY A 293 -33.48 0.06 -12.01
C GLY A 293 -34.14 1.44 -12.12
N GLU A 294 -35.28 1.62 -11.43
CA GLU A 294 -36.01 2.90 -11.44
C GLU A 294 -35.27 4.00 -10.67
N ASP A 295 -34.78 3.71 -9.47
CA ASP A 295 -34.03 4.66 -8.64
C ASP A 295 -32.68 5.04 -9.28
N GLU A 296 -31.97 4.07 -9.88
CA GLU A 296 -30.74 4.31 -10.64
C GLU A 296 -30.98 5.29 -11.81
N MET A 297 -32.07 5.08 -12.57
CA MET A 297 -32.46 5.96 -13.67
C MET A 297 -32.85 7.36 -13.17
N ILE A 298 -33.55 7.46 -12.04
CA ILE A 298 -33.96 8.73 -11.42
C ILE A 298 -32.74 9.50 -10.90
N SER A 299 -31.81 8.84 -10.21
CA SER A 299 -30.57 9.44 -9.70
C SER A 299 -29.68 9.94 -10.83
N LEU A 300 -29.46 9.11 -11.86
CA LEU A 300 -28.71 9.48 -13.06
C LEU A 300 -29.35 10.67 -13.80
N ARG A 301 -30.67 10.63 -14.02
CA ARG A 301 -31.43 11.73 -14.64
C ARG A 301 -31.38 13.03 -13.84
N THR A 302 -31.47 12.94 -12.51
CA THR A 302 -31.44 14.10 -11.60
C THR A 302 -30.07 14.75 -11.64
N TRP A 303 -29.00 13.96 -11.48
CA TRP A 303 -27.62 14.41 -11.62
C TRP A 303 -27.38 15.10 -12.97
N MET A 304 -27.89 14.54 -14.08
CA MET A 304 -27.72 15.16 -15.40
C MET A 304 -28.48 16.48 -15.54
N HIS A 305 -29.66 16.65 -14.93
CA HIS A 305 -30.34 17.93 -14.91
C HIS A 305 -29.60 18.99 -14.06
N GLU A 306 -29.01 18.59 -12.93
CA GLU A 306 -28.17 19.49 -12.12
C GLU A 306 -26.88 19.89 -12.87
N ASN A 307 -26.43 19.07 -13.82
CA ASN A 307 -25.28 19.27 -14.67
C ASN A 307 -25.64 19.67 -16.13
N GLU A 308 -26.74 20.41 -16.37
CA GLU A 308 -27.09 20.87 -17.73
C GLU A 308 -26.07 21.80 -18.39
N SER A 309 -25.11 22.34 -17.63
CA SER A 309 -23.91 23.02 -18.15
C SER A 309 -23.04 22.16 -19.06
N LEU A 310 -23.24 20.83 -19.06
CA LEU A 310 -22.50 19.86 -19.88
C LEU A 310 -23.09 19.64 -21.27
N ARG A 311 -24.27 20.19 -21.58
CA ARG A 311 -24.87 20.11 -22.93
C ARG A 311 -23.89 20.59 -23.99
N GLY A 312 -23.78 19.86 -25.10
CA GLY A 312 -22.78 20.07 -26.15
C GLY A 312 -21.50 19.24 -26.00
N ASN A 313 -21.36 18.44 -24.93
CA ASN A 313 -20.20 17.55 -24.72
C ASN A 313 -20.61 16.08 -24.87
N TYR A 314 -19.77 15.30 -25.54
CA TYR A 314 -19.91 13.84 -25.60
C TYR A 314 -19.33 13.21 -24.32
N PRO A 315 -19.95 12.17 -23.73
CA PRO A 315 -21.16 11.47 -24.17
C PRO A 315 -22.50 12.05 -23.65
N PHE A 316 -22.47 13.13 -22.86
CA PHE A 316 -23.62 13.66 -22.10
C PHE A 316 -24.92 13.79 -22.91
N ASP A 317 -24.90 14.47 -24.07
CA ASP A 317 -26.14 14.69 -24.84
C ASP A 317 -26.79 13.38 -25.31
N GLY A 318 -25.97 12.39 -25.70
CA GLY A 318 -26.44 11.08 -26.15
C GLY A 318 -27.07 10.26 -25.02
N ILE A 319 -26.45 10.28 -23.85
CA ILE A 319 -26.98 9.64 -22.64
C ILE A 319 -28.26 10.34 -22.17
N PHE A 320 -28.28 11.68 -22.15
CA PHE A 320 -29.43 12.47 -21.74
C PHE A 320 -30.65 12.21 -22.64
N GLU A 321 -30.46 12.26 -23.97
CA GLU A 321 -31.50 11.91 -24.93
C GLU A 321 -31.99 10.46 -24.76
N ALA A 322 -31.10 9.52 -24.44
CA ALA A 322 -31.46 8.13 -24.27
C ALA A 322 -32.32 7.89 -23.01
N ILE A 323 -31.94 8.50 -21.87
CA ILE A 323 -32.70 8.45 -20.63
C ILE A 323 -34.06 9.11 -20.80
N GLU A 324 -34.13 10.32 -21.38
CA GLU A 324 -35.41 11.02 -21.60
C GLU A 324 -36.38 10.20 -22.47
N LYS A 325 -35.87 9.44 -23.46
CA LYS A 325 -36.70 8.54 -24.27
C LYS A 325 -37.25 7.37 -23.46
N VAL A 326 -36.43 6.71 -22.64
CA VAL A 326 -36.86 5.58 -21.79
C VAL A 326 -37.86 6.03 -20.71
N MET A 327 -37.64 7.21 -20.13
CA MET A 327 -38.56 7.83 -19.17
C MET A 327 -39.90 8.23 -19.81
N ALA A 328 -39.87 8.83 -21.02
CA ALA A 328 -41.07 9.23 -21.73
C ALA A 328 -41.95 8.05 -22.18
N ASP A 329 -41.34 6.89 -22.46
CA ASP A 329 -42.04 5.64 -22.79
C ASP A 329 -42.79 5.02 -21.58
N GLY A 330 -42.53 5.48 -20.35
CA GLY A 330 -43.29 5.13 -19.14
C GLY A 330 -43.26 3.64 -18.76
N LYS A 331 -42.17 2.95 -19.10
CA LYS A 331 -42.03 1.48 -19.02
C LYS A 331 -41.00 0.96 -18.01
N ILE A 332 -40.43 1.84 -17.18
CA ILE A 332 -39.65 1.41 -16.03
C ILE A 332 -40.63 0.92 -14.96
N LYS A 333 -40.44 -0.32 -14.49
CA LYS A 333 -41.32 -1.00 -13.50
C LYS A 333 -40.63 -2.07 -12.67
N GLU A 334 -39.56 -2.66 -13.19
CA GLU A 334 -38.68 -3.62 -12.52
C GLU A 334 -37.23 -3.24 -12.88
N ARG A 335 -36.73 -3.63 -14.06
CA ARG A 335 -35.44 -3.17 -14.63
C ARG A 335 -35.47 -3.03 -16.16
N VAL A 336 -34.47 -2.32 -16.71
CA VAL A 336 -34.27 -2.08 -18.16
C VAL A 336 -32.85 -2.50 -18.55
N SER A 337 -32.65 -3.20 -19.68
CA SER A 337 -31.29 -3.59 -20.10
C SER A 337 -30.44 -2.39 -20.49
N GLY A 338 -29.25 -2.24 -19.90
CA GLY A 338 -28.36 -1.10 -20.10
C GLY A 338 -27.67 -1.00 -21.48
N GLN A 339 -27.93 -1.94 -22.39
CA GLN A 339 -27.32 -1.96 -23.73
C GLN A 339 -27.53 -0.66 -24.53
N PHE A 340 -28.62 0.06 -24.31
CA PHE A 340 -28.90 1.32 -25.01
C PHE A 340 -27.96 2.47 -24.61
N ILE A 341 -27.26 2.37 -23.46
CA ILE A 341 -26.24 3.33 -23.03
C ILE A 341 -24.82 2.83 -23.36
N LYS A 342 -24.56 1.52 -23.38
CA LYS A 342 -23.21 0.96 -23.60
C LYS A 342 -22.52 1.45 -24.89
N GLN A 343 -23.28 1.80 -25.93
CA GLN A 343 -22.77 2.44 -27.16
C GLN A 343 -22.08 3.81 -26.96
N TYR A 344 -22.22 4.44 -25.80
CA TYR A 344 -21.60 5.72 -25.44
C TYR A 344 -20.35 5.59 -24.55
N LEU A 345 -19.91 4.35 -24.27
CA LEU A 345 -18.75 4.06 -23.43
C LEU A 345 -17.46 3.77 -24.22
N ASP A 346 -17.56 3.49 -25.52
CA ASP A 346 -16.40 3.09 -26.33
C ASP A 346 -15.42 4.24 -26.63
N LEU A 347 -14.14 3.96 -26.35
CA LEU A 347 -12.90 4.65 -26.73
C LEU A 347 -12.41 5.89 -25.92
N ASP A 348 -11.23 5.67 -25.33
CA ASP A 348 -10.04 6.54 -25.23
C ASP A 348 -10.15 8.03 -24.79
N HIS A 349 -9.55 8.26 -23.61
CA HIS A 349 -8.74 9.43 -23.20
C HIS A 349 -9.36 10.84 -22.96
N ASP A 350 -8.97 11.35 -21.77
CA ASP A 350 -8.63 12.74 -21.40
C ASP A 350 -9.69 13.79 -21.01
N SER A 351 -9.18 14.72 -20.17
CA SER A 351 -9.77 15.94 -19.55
C SER A 351 -10.91 15.76 -18.54
N TYR A 352 -10.69 16.06 -17.23
CA TYR A 352 -11.64 15.84 -16.12
C TYR A 352 -11.46 16.80 -14.89
N ASP A 353 -12.38 17.80 -14.67
CA ASP A 353 -12.56 18.73 -13.48
C ASP A 353 -14.05 19.16 -13.24
N CYS A 354 -14.77 19.51 -12.13
CA CYS A 354 -14.70 19.85 -10.66
C CYS A 354 -15.90 19.14 -9.88
N CYS A 355 -16.36 19.29 -8.61
CA CYS A 355 -15.90 19.68 -7.23
C CYS A 355 -17.05 19.50 -6.15
N ILE A 356 -16.81 19.74 -4.84
CA ILE A 356 -17.62 19.20 -3.68
C ILE A 356 -18.05 20.22 -2.60
N THR A 357 -19.16 19.98 -1.87
CA THR A 357 -19.49 20.62 -0.55
C THR A 357 -20.20 19.73 0.51
N LYS A 358 -19.52 18.75 1.15
CA LYS A 358 -19.96 18.07 2.41
C LYS A 358 -18.84 17.18 2.99
N LEU A 359 -17.90 17.71 3.78
CA LEU A 359 -16.64 16.99 4.08
C LEU A 359 -16.22 16.86 5.56
N GLN A 360 -16.64 17.79 6.44
CA GLN A 360 -16.03 17.90 7.78
C GLN A 360 -16.29 16.69 8.71
N SER A 361 -17.49 16.10 8.65
CA SER A 361 -17.89 14.96 9.49
C SER A 361 -17.34 13.61 9.04
N CYS A 362 -16.90 13.51 7.78
CA CYS A 362 -16.32 12.29 7.22
C CYS A 362 -14.91 12.06 7.78
N TYR A 363 -14.12 13.14 7.90
CA TYR A 363 -12.80 13.11 8.54
C TYR A 363 -12.84 12.54 9.95
N ASP A 364 -13.75 13.02 10.80
CA ASP A 364 -13.87 12.52 12.18
C ASP A 364 -14.16 11.00 12.26
N THR A 365 -14.58 10.35 11.17
CA THR A 365 -14.81 8.89 11.09
C THR A 365 -13.57 8.16 10.57
N PHE A 366 -12.98 8.61 9.46
CA PHE A 366 -11.71 8.09 8.93
C PHE A 366 -10.56 8.20 9.95
N ASP A 367 -10.49 9.33 10.65
CA ASP A 367 -9.46 9.66 11.64
C ASP A 367 -9.56 8.80 12.93
N LYS A 368 -10.61 7.96 13.05
CA LYS A 368 -10.72 6.87 14.04
C LYS A 368 -10.22 5.54 13.47
N LEU A 369 -10.60 5.18 12.24
CA LEU A 369 -10.18 3.95 11.56
C LEU A 369 -8.65 3.86 11.40
N VAL A 370 -7.99 4.99 11.14
CA VAL A 370 -6.52 5.09 11.02
C VAL A 370 -5.78 4.94 12.37
N LYS A 371 -6.51 4.90 13.51
CA LYS A 371 -5.93 4.90 14.87
C LYS A 371 -6.32 3.68 15.72
N THR A 372 -6.87 2.64 15.08
CA THR A 372 -7.29 1.37 15.70
C THR A 372 -6.67 0.18 14.99
#